data_AF-A0AAV5TCZ0-F1
#
_entry.id   AF-A0AAV5TCZ0-F1
#
_cell.length_a   1.000
_cell.length_b   1.000
_cell.length_c   1.000
_cell.angle_alpha   90.00
_cell.angle_beta   90.00
_cell.angle_gamma   90.00
#
_symmetry.space_group_name_H-M   'P 1'
#
loop_
_entity.id
_entity.type
_entity.pdbx_description
1 polymer ?
#
loop_
_entity_poly.entity_id
_entity_poly.type
_entity_poly.pdbx_seq_one_letter_code
_entity_poly.pdbx_strand_id
1 'polypeptide(L)'
;MLMFGHMYYVLHQQVNGLRSASSEAAIRRSLTVLFVQVTLIYIYFVLISDIRTISFCFCNIFLIEMSLVMFYIISLHSIGHNVILLTITTAYGKFILNF
;
A
#
# COMPACT_ATOMS: atom_id res chain seq x y z
N MET A 1 8.01 5.55 1.05
CA MET A 1 7.42 6.75 1.70
C MET A 1 8.08 8.06 1.30
N LEU A 2 9.42 8.16 1.30
CA LEU A 2 10.12 9.38 0.84
C LEU A 2 9.70 9.85 -0.57
N MET A 3 9.53 8.93 -1.51
CA MET A 3 9.02 9.23 -2.87
C MET A 3 7.62 9.85 -2.85
N PHE A 4 6.72 9.41 -1.98
CA PHE A 4 5.39 9.99 -1.84
C PHE A 4 5.44 11.40 -1.25
N GLY A 5 6.27 11.62 -0.24
CA GLY A 5 6.53 12.95 0.31
C GLY A 5 7.09 13.91 -0.75
N HIS A 6 8.02 13.44 -1.57
CA HIS A 6 8.57 14.20 -2.70
C HIS A 6 7.49 14.52 -3.75
N MET A 7 6.64 13.56 -4.12
CA MET A 7 5.53 13.80 -5.04
C MET A 7 4.52 14.81 -4.49
N TYR A 8 4.21 14.77 -3.19
CA TYR A 8 3.38 15.78 -2.53
C TYR A 8 4.02 17.16 -2.53
N TYR A 9 5.33 17.23 -2.23
CA TYR A 9 6.09 18.47 -2.22
C TYR A 9 6.15 19.11 -3.61
N VAL A 10 6.46 18.32 -4.65
CA VAL A 10 6.48 18.79 -6.05
C VAL A 10 5.07 19.21 -6.49
N LEU A 11 4.03 18.46 -6.12
CA LEU A 11 2.65 18.84 -6.43
C LEU A 11 2.30 20.19 -5.80
N HIS A 12 2.71 20.43 -4.55
CA HIS A 12 2.52 21.69 -3.85
C HIS A 12 3.30 22.85 -4.49
N GLN A 13 4.53 22.59 -4.95
CA GLN A 13 5.37 23.59 -5.60
C GLN A 13 4.83 24.01 -6.98
N GLN A 14 4.15 23.09 -7.69
CA GLN A 14 3.51 23.33 -8.98
C GLN A 14 2.16 24.04 -8.89
N VAL A 15 1.60 24.26 -7.69
CA VAL A 15 0.36 25.04 -7.48
C VAL A 15 0.50 26.48 -7.96
N ASN A 16 1.72 27.02 -7.92
CA ASN A 16 2.00 28.39 -8.35
C ASN A 16 2.23 28.53 -9.86
N GLY A 17 2.20 27.43 -10.64
CA GLY A 17 2.50 27.43 -12.07
C GLY A 17 1.48 26.61 -12.89
N LEU A 18 0.58 27.31 -13.58
CA LEU A 18 -0.15 26.84 -14.79
C LEU A 18 -1.12 25.65 -14.67
N ARG A 19 -1.29 24.97 -13.53
CA ARG A 19 -2.26 23.85 -13.41
C ARG A 19 -3.65 24.29 -12.93
N SER A 20 -4.69 23.74 -13.56
CA SER A 20 -6.08 23.85 -13.11
C SER A 20 -6.27 23.16 -11.74
N ALA A 21 -6.86 23.88 -10.78
CA ALA A 21 -7.13 23.42 -9.41
C ALA A 21 -7.94 22.11 -9.35
N SER A 22 -8.74 21.83 -10.39
CA SER A 22 -9.50 20.58 -10.51
C SER A 22 -8.60 19.35 -10.72
N SER A 23 -7.58 19.47 -11.57
CA SER A 23 -6.64 18.37 -11.85
C SER A 23 -5.73 18.09 -10.65
N GLU A 24 -5.36 19.13 -9.89
CA GLU A 24 -4.58 19.00 -8.67
C GLU A 24 -5.35 18.22 -7.58
N ALA A 25 -6.60 18.60 -7.33
CA ALA A 25 -7.44 17.93 -6.34
C ALA A 25 -7.62 16.43 -6.66
N ALA A 26 -7.76 16.08 -7.94
CA ALA A 26 -7.84 14.70 -8.39
C ALA A 26 -6.53 13.92 -8.14
N ILE A 27 -5.37 14.50 -8.48
CA ILE A 27 -4.07 13.86 -8.25
C ILE A 27 -3.80 13.70 -6.77
N ARG A 28 -4.06 14.74 -5.96
CA ARG A 28 -3.85 14.69 -4.52
C ARG A 28 -4.67 13.59 -3.87
N ARG A 29 -5.93 13.44 -4.29
CA ARG A 29 -6.83 12.36 -3.83
C ARG A 29 -6.32 10.98 -4.24
N SER A 30 -5.85 10.83 -5.48
CA SER A 30 -5.26 9.57 -5.96
C SER A 30 -3.98 9.22 -5.20
N LEU A 31 -3.12 10.22 -4.93
CA LEU A 31 -1.87 10.05 -4.21
C LEU A 31 -2.10 9.66 -2.74
N THR A 32 -3.13 10.24 -2.09
CA THR A 32 -3.57 9.84 -0.74
C THR A 32 -4.02 8.38 -0.72
N VAL A 33 -4.86 7.99 -1.68
CA VAL A 33 -5.35 6.61 -1.79
C VAL A 33 -4.19 5.64 -1.95
N LEU A 34 -3.26 5.94 -2.86
CA LEU A 34 -2.10 5.10 -3.12
C LEU A 34 -1.18 5.00 -1.90
N PHE A 35 -1.00 6.10 -1.16
CA PHE A 35 -0.23 6.12 0.08
C PHE A 35 -0.87 5.26 1.18
N VAL A 36 -2.20 5.36 1.35
CA VAL A 36 -2.95 4.55 2.32
C VAL A 36 -2.89 3.06 1.97
N GLN A 37 -3.02 2.71 0.69
CA GLN A 37 -2.91 1.33 0.22
C GLN A 37 -1.56 0.72 0.58
N VAL A 38 -0.47 1.39 0.22
CA VAL A 38 0.89 0.90 0.50
C VAL A 38 1.13 0.83 2.01
N THR A 39 0.65 1.81 2.77
CA THR A 39 0.83 1.87 4.23
C THR A 39 0.09 0.73 4.93
N LEU A 40 -1.19 0.51 4.61
CA LEU A 40 -2.00 -0.55 5.21
C LEU A 40 -1.37 -1.92 4.95
N ILE A 41 -0.96 -2.17 3.72
CA ILE A 41 -0.42 -3.46 3.34
C ILE A 41 0.96 -3.69 3.99
N TYR A 42 1.79 -2.64 4.04
CA TYR A 42 3.07 -2.71 4.75
C TYR A 42 2.88 -3.04 6.24
N ILE A 43 1.95 -2.36 6.92
CA ILE A 43 1.69 -2.60 8.34
C ILE A 43 1.18 -4.02 8.58
N TYR A 44 0.22 -4.49 7.79
CA TYR A 44 -0.42 -5.78 8.02
C TYR A 44 0.44 -6.98 7.60
N PHE A 45 1.15 -6.90 6.49
CA PHE A 45 1.86 -8.06 5.95
C PHE A 45 3.36 -8.02 6.23
N VAL A 46 3.99 -6.86 6.07
CA VAL A 46 5.46 -6.74 6.12
C VAL A 46 5.92 -6.59 7.57
N LEU A 47 5.37 -5.64 8.31
CA LEU A 47 5.80 -5.34 9.68
C LEU A 47 5.56 -6.51 10.65
N ILE A 48 4.42 -7.20 10.51
CA ILE A 48 4.11 -8.41 11.31
C ILE A 48 5.09 -9.53 11.00
N SER A 49 5.45 -9.71 9.72
CA SER A 49 6.43 -10.71 9.30
C SER A 49 7.83 -10.37 9.84
N ASP A 50 8.27 -9.12 9.70
CA ASP A 50 9.61 -8.68 10.11
C ASP A 50 9.83 -8.85 11.62
N ILE A 51 8.87 -8.45 12.45
CA ILE A 51 8.94 -8.61 13.91
C ILE A 51 9.11 -10.10 14.28
N ARG A 52 8.42 -11.00 13.58
CA ARG A 52 8.53 -12.44 13.85
C ARG A 52 9.83 -13.04 13.34
N THR A 53 10.31 -12.65 12.17
CA THR A 53 11.62 -13.12 11.66
C THR A 53 12.74 -12.70 12.61
N ILE A 54 12.69 -11.45 13.10
CA ILE A 54 13.62 -10.98 14.13
C ILE A 54 13.48 -11.82 15.42
N SER A 55 12.26 -12.05 15.89
CA SER A 55 12.01 -12.86 17.10
C SER A 55 12.50 -14.30 16.97
N PHE A 56 12.38 -14.89 15.77
CA PHE A 56 12.91 -16.22 15.46
C PHE A 56 14.45 -16.23 15.48
N CYS A 57 15.09 -15.26 14.83
CA CYS A 57 16.56 -15.14 14.78
C CYS A 57 17.20 -14.97 16.16
N PHE A 58 16.57 -14.20 17.06
CA PHE A 58 17.18 -13.85 18.35
C PHE A 58 16.76 -14.74 19.51
N CYS A 59 15.53 -15.28 19.51
CA CYS A 59 15.02 -15.99 20.66
C CYS A 59 14.55 -17.41 20.37
N ASN A 60 14.47 -17.84 19.09
CA ASN A 60 13.99 -19.17 18.71
C ASN A 60 12.64 -19.56 19.35
N ILE A 61 11.83 -18.55 19.72
CA ILE A 61 10.58 -18.71 20.49
C ILE A 61 9.46 -19.32 19.63
N PHE A 62 9.58 -19.23 18.29
CA PHE A 62 8.51 -19.63 17.37
C PHE A 62 8.80 -20.98 16.71
N LEU A 63 7.80 -21.88 16.73
CA LEU A 63 7.83 -23.18 16.03
C LEU A 63 7.86 -23.00 14.51
N ILE A 64 8.56 -23.92 13.83
CA ILE A 64 8.67 -24.03 12.35
C ILE A 64 7.30 -23.95 11.64
N GLU A 65 6.26 -24.53 12.23
CA GLU A 65 4.90 -24.51 11.67
C GLU A 65 4.34 -23.09 11.53
N MET A 66 4.66 -22.19 12.46
CA MET A 66 4.26 -20.78 12.38
C MET A 66 5.00 -20.01 11.29
N SER A 67 6.23 -20.43 10.94
CA SER A 67 7.01 -19.83 9.86
C SER A 67 6.45 -20.21 8.48
N LEU A 68 5.95 -21.44 8.31
CA LEU A 68 5.30 -21.90 7.07
C LEU A 68 4.00 -21.13 6.77
N VAL A 69 3.17 -20.91 7.80
CA VAL A 69 1.94 -20.12 7.67
C VAL A 69 2.25 -18.69 7.22
N MET A 70 3.33 -18.09 7.72
CA MET A 70 3.74 -16.74 7.35
C MET A 70 4.26 -16.65 5.91
N PHE A 71 4.97 -17.66 5.42
CA PHE A 71 5.38 -17.74 4.02
C PHE A 71 4.17 -17.74 3.07
N TYR A 72 3.10 -18.41 3.49
CA TYR A 72 1.82 -18.40 2.80
C TYR A 72 1.14 -17.03 2.86
N ILE A 73 1.13 -16.37 4.03
CA ILE A 73 0.54 -15.03 4.21
C ILE A 73 1.27 -13.96 3.36
N ILE A 74 2.60 -14.02 3.29
CA ILE A 74 3.39 -13.16 2.39
C ILE A 74 3.04 -13.44 0.93
N SER A 75 2.78 -14.68 0.54
CA SER A 75 2.34 -14.99 -0.83
C SER A 75 0.97 -14.38 -1.14
N LEU A 76 0.09 -14.30 -0.13
CA LEU A 76 -1.21 -13.64 -0.23
C LEU A 76 -1.14 -12.10 -0.24
N HIS A 77 0.01 -11.49 0.07
CA HIS A 77 0.22 -10.03 0.01
C HIS A 77 -0.20 -9.44 -1.34
N SER A 78 0.21 -10.09 -2.45
CA SER A 78 -0.11 -9.61 -3.81
C SER A 78 -1.61 -9.65 -4.09
N ILE A 79 -2.31 -10.69 -3.61
CA ILE A 79 -3.77 -10.81 -3.72
C ILE A 79 -4.45 -9.74 -2.87
N GLY A 80 -3.98 -9.54 -1.63
CA GLY A 80 -4.49 -8.49 -0.74
C GLY A 80 -4.34 -7.10 -1.35
N HIS A 81 -3.21 -6.82 -2.01
CA HIS A 81 -2.98 -5.56 -2.71
C HIS A 81 -3.98 -5.33 -3.83
N ASN A 82 -4.29 -6.37 -4.61
CA ASN A 82 -5.24 -6.29 -5.71
C ASN A 82 -6.69 -6.13 -5.22
N VAL A 83 -7.09 -6.84 -4.15
CA VAL A 83 -8.42 -6.70 -3.55
C VAL A 83 -8.64 -5.29 -2.97
N ILE A 84 -7.64 -4.74 -2.28
CA ILE A 84 -7.72 -3.38 -1.74
C ILE A 84 -7.76 -2.35 -2.88
N LEU A 85 -7.02 -2.58 -3.96
CA LEU A 85 -7.07 -1.74 -5.17
C LEU A 85 -8.48 -1.72 -5.77
N LEU A 86 -9.09 -2.89 -5.94
CA LEU A 86 -10.46 -3.08 -6.40
C LEU A 86 -11.49 -2.37 -5.51
N THR A 87 -11.30 -2.41 -4.19
CA THR A 87 -12.26 -1.86 -3.21
C THR A 87 -12.20 -0.34 -3.14
N ILE A 88 -11.00 0.25 -3.21
CA ILE A 88 -10.84 1.71 -3.04
C ILE A 88 -10.98 2.44 -4.38
N THR A 89 -10.58 1.82 -5.48
CA THR A 89 -10.66 2.42 -6.82
C THR A 89 -12.01 2.06 -7.46
N THR A 90 -13.04 2.86 -7.19
CA THR A 90 -14.38 2.73 -7.80
C THR A 90 -14.37 2.77 -9.33
N ALA A 91 -13.34 3.39 -9.94
CA ALA A 91 -13.13 3.35 -11.39
C ALA A 91 -12.78 1.94 -11.91
N TYR A 92 -12.05 1.14 -11.13
CA TYR A 92 -11.68 -0.23 -11.48
C TYR A 92 -12.88 -1.18 -11.35
N GLY A 93 -13.67 -1.02 -10.29
CA GLY A 93 -14.95 -1.73 -10.13
C GLY A 93 -15.93 -1.44 -11.26
N LYS A 94 -16.03 -0.18 -11.73
CA LYS A 94 -16.83 0.17 -12.91
C LYS A 94 -16.30 -0.43 -14.21
N PHE A 95 -14.99 -0.59 -14.36
CA PHE A 95 -14.39 -1.19 -15.56
C PHE A 95 -14.66 -2.70 -15.64
N ILE A 96 -14.64 -3.39 -14.49
CA ILE A 96 -14.90 -4.84 -14.41
C ILE A 96 -16.39 -5.16 -14.46
N LEU A 97 -17.26 -4.34 -13.86
CA LEU A 97 -18.73 -4.53 -13.94
C LEU A 97 -19.33 -4.15 -15.30
N ASN A 98 -18.58 -3.44 -16.16
CA ASN A 98 -18.98 -3.14 -17.54
C ASN A 98 -18.44 -4.17 -18.56
N PHE A 99 -17.78 -5.23 -18.10
CA PHE A 99 -17.38 -6.37 -18.91
C PHE A 99 -18.28 -7.56 -18.56
#